data_AF-A0A1G0Z059-F1
#
_entry.id   AF-A0A1G0Z059-F1
#
_cell.length_a   1.000
_cell.length_b   1.000
_cell.length_c   1.000
_cell.angle_alpha   90.00
_cell.angle_beta   90.00
_cell.angle_gamma   90.00
#
_symmetry.space_group_name_H-M   'P 1'
#
loop_
_entity.id
_entity.type
_entity.pdbx_description
1 polymer ?
#
loop_
_entity_poly.entity_id
_entity_poly.type
_entity_poly.pdbx_seq_one_letter_code
_entity_poly.pdbx_strand_id
1 'polypeptide(L)'
;MKKDKISIVRSYILEQIENGSFRKGEKITGAREIASLIDVSFLKVQQGTETLVRDGILESAGRVGTFVSKEWQNTIPRDSIKTIYSKYPWYSEFKELLESEMPKCLICNELTHGVFEINTTINAQSRQNEYMDLSRIFDTIYPDKSDFFMQPFRSFYSGNKLFGIPFIFSPRVMFYNRELLSEGGCEEPSDAWTWDDFINSIRILKKTFPPEKIFNWTVQGWGNFIFMSGGSLMRPLEKDPVRIDSPETIDGLMKYAALKKEMEIKDIAKISDFAYDRERFVKGEMVFHIAPRQIMTFLKNSDFRKWGNVPMPGRKFTSQATDVICVRKSLADFQTASDFVRLMLSQEMQDFMASRFYAIPVRKSSAFKSIDFDHPGDTIFLDEIPYMTADYNLASPEISEMLRCGLEGIFETDCDIEKAVREAAAALRTVLRFKNNNGNSLKYQEAV
;
A
#
# COMPACT_ATOMS: atom_id res chain seq x y z
N MET A 1 14.86 25.22 0.81
CA MET A 1 15.16 26.09 1.99
C MET A 1 15.99 25.31 3.02
N LYS A 2 16.83 25.96 3.85
CA LYS A 2 17.60 25.23 4.88
C LYS A 2 16.72 24.91 6.11
N LYS A 3 16.76 23.66 6.57
CA LYS A 3 16.09 23.19 7.80
C LYS A 3 16.53 24.01 9.01
N ASP A 4 15.58 24.48 9.81
CA ASP A 4 15.91 25.29 10.99
C ASP A 4 16.46 24.41 12.12
N LYS A 5 17.22 25.04 13.03
CA LYS A 5 17.94 24.30 14.09
C LYS A 5 17.02 23.53 15.04
N ILE A 6 15.76 23.97 15.23
CA ILE A 6 14.79 23.24 16.08
C ILE A 6 14.33 21.98 15.34
N SER A 7 14.03 22.07 14.05
CA SER A 7 13.69 20.90 13.23
C SER A 7 14.84 19.90 13.11
N ILE A 8 16.10 20.35 13.05
CA ILE A 8 17.27 19.45 13.10
C ILE A 8 17.27 18.64 14.41
N VAL A 9 17.06 19.32 15.56
CA VAL A 9 16.98 18.64 16.87
C VAL A 9 15.84 17.64 16.91
N ARG A 10 14.64 18.04 16.45
CA ARG A 10 13.45 17.18 16.43
C ARG A 10 13.71 15.90 15.63
N SER A 11 14.23 16.04 14.40
CA SER A 11 14.54 14.91 13.53
C SER A 11 15.62 14.01 14.10
N TYR A 12 16.70 14.58 14.66
CA TYR A 12 17.75 13.78 15.29
C TYR A 12 17.22 12.92 16.44
N ILE A 13 16.48 13.53 17.38
CA ILE A 13 15.95 12.79 18.53
C ILE A 13 14.96 11.70 18.07
N LEU A 14 14.07 12.02 17.14
CA LEU A 14 13.14 11.02 16.60
C LEU A 14 13.89 9.86 15.94
N GLU A 15 14.92 10.15 15.13
CA GLU A 15 15.72 9.12 14.47
C GLU A 15 16.43 8.20 15.47
N GLN A 16 16.94 8.75 16.59
CA GLN A 16 17.50 7.94 17.67
C GLN A 16 16.46 7.08 18.40
N ILE A 17 15.20 7.51 18.44
CA ILE A 17 14.10 6.70 18.97
C ILE A 17 13.75 5.58 17.98
N GLU A 18 13.56 5.91 16.71
CA GLU A 18 13.16 4.97 15.65
C GLU A 18 14.22 3.89 15.40
N ASN A 19 15.51 4.21 15.51
CA ASN A 19 16.59 3.24 15.37
C ASN A 19 16.87 2.41 16.65
N GLY A 20 16.14 2.67 17.73
CA GLY A 20 16.24 1.94 19.00
C GLY A 20 17.39 2.38 19.93
N SER A 21 18.11 3.45 19.60
CA SER A 21 19.15 4.03 20.47
C SER A 21 18.56 4.66 21.73
N PHE A 22 17.37 5.26 21.62
CA PHE A 22 16.56 5.70 22.75
C PHE A 22 15.30 4.83 22.85
N ARG A 23 15.23 3.93 23.84
CA ARG A 23 14.11 3.00 23.93
C ARG A 23 12.93 3.60 24.69
N LYS A 24 11.76 3.00 24.49
CA LYS A 24 10.50 3.35 25.16
C LYS A 24 10.68 3.45 26.69
N GLY A 25 10.36 4.61 27.25
CA GLY A 25 10.47 4.89 28.68
C GLY A 25 11.89 5.17 29.19
N GLU A 26 12.92 5.12 28.33
CA GLU A 26 14.29 5.44 28.71
C GLU A 26 14.56 6.94 28.66
N LYS A 27 15.51 7.37 29.48
CA LYS A 27 15.97 8.76 29.52
C LYS A 27 16.80 9.05 28.27
N ILE A 28 16.50 10.13 27.56
CA ILE A 28 17.32 10.55 26.41
C ILE A 28 18.63 11.17 26.88
N THR A 29 19.63 11.15 26.01
CA THR A 29 20.91 11.82 26.20
C THR A 29 20.74 13.30 26.57
N GLY A 30 21.62 13.82 27.43
CA GLY A 30 21.54 15.20 27.92
C GLY A 30 21.66 16.25 26.82
N ALA A 31 20.94 17.35 26.95
CA ALA A 31 20.85 18.37 25.90
C ALA A 31 22.21 19.01 25.49
N ARG A 32 23.22 19.03 26.37
CA ARG A 32 24.57 19.52 26.02
C ARG A 32 25.34 18.56 25.11
N GLU A 33 25.14 17.27 25.31
CA GLU A 33 25.79 16.24 24.49
C GLU A 33 25.12 16.18 23.11
N ILE A 34 23.78 16.21 23.07
CA ILE A 34 23.04 16.37 21.81
C ILE A 34 23.52 17.63 21.07
N ALA A 35 23.62 18.78 21.75
CA ALA A 35 24.10 20.03 21.16
C ALA A 35 25.46 19.88 20.47
N SER A 36 26.39 19.14 21.10
CA SER A 36 27.71 18.85 20.54
C SER A 36 27.67 17.89 19.35
N LEU A 37 26.79 16.89 19.38
CA LEU A 37 26.71 15.85 18.35
C LEU A 37 26.18 16.38 17.01
N ILE A 38 25.23 17.32 17.04
CA ILE A 38 24.58 17.86 15.83
C ILE A 38 24.92 19.33 15.54
N ASP A 39 25.94 19.88 16.20
CA ASP A 39 26.42 21.26 16.03
C ASP A 39 25.31 22.34 16.11
N VAL A 40 24.53 22.30 17.20
CA VAL A 40 23.50 23.30 17.50
C VAL A 40 23.65 23.85 18.91
N SER A 41 23.11 25.05 19.17
CA SER A 41 23.22 25.62 20.52
C SER A 41 22.37 24.85 21.53
N PHE A 42 22.84 24.79 22.78
CA PHE A 42 22.11 24.17 23.90
C PHE A 42 20.65 24.64 24.00
N LEU A 43 20.41 25.95 23.83
CA LEU A 43 19.07 26.52 23.82
C LEU A 43 18.18 25.95 22.71
N LYS A 44 18.74 25.68 21.53
CA LYS A 44 17.99 25.07 20.41
C LYS A 44 17.65 23.62 20.69
N VAL A 45 18.54 22.88 21.36
CA VAL A 45 18.22 21.52 21.83
C VAL A 45 17.06 21.56 22.81
N GLN A 46 17.12 22.43 23.83
CA GLN A 46 16.03 22.55 24.80
C GLN A 46 14.69 22.88 24.12
N GLN A 47 14.68 23.84 23.19
CA GLN A 47 13.48 24.18 22.40
C GLN A 47 12.97 22.99 21.59
N GLY A 48 13.84 22.26 20.89
CA GLY A 48 13.46 21.06 20.14
C GLY A 48 12.87 19.97 21.05
N THR A 49 13.53 19.69 22.17
CA THR A 49 13.04 18.73 23.17
C THR A 49 11.69 19.13 23.74
N GLU A 50 11.47 20.41 24.10
CA GLU A 50 10.19 20.92 24.59
C GLU A 50 9.07 20.76 23.55
N THR A 51 9.37 20.95 22.27
CA THR A 51 8.37 20.72 21.22
C THR A 51 8.02 19.25 21.07
N LEU A 52 8.99 18.33 21.18
CA LEU A 52 8.71 16.89 21.17
C LEU A 52 7.95 16.42 22.43
N VAL A 53 8.16 17.09 23.58
CA VAL A 53 7.34 16.86 24.77
C VAL A 53 5.90 17.31 24.53
N ARG A 54 5.71 18.47 23.89
CA ARG A 54 4.37 18.97 23.53
C ARG A 54 3.65 18.04 22.55
N ASP A 55 4.39 17.45 21.62
CA ASP A 55 3.85 16.49 20.66
C ASP A 55 3.58 15.10 21.28
N GLY A 56 4.01 14.87 22.53
CA GLY A 56 3.85 13.59 23.25
C GLY A 56 4.89 12.53 22.88
N ILE A 57 5.86 12.85 22.03
CA ILE A 57 6.96 11.93 21.69
C ILE A 57 7.87 11.70 22.91
N LEU A 58 8.07 12.75 23.68
CA LEU A 58 8.85 12.74 24.91
C LEU A 58 7.99 13.09 26.11
N GLU A 59 8.42 12.68 27.29
CA GLU A 59 7.84 13.05 28.58
C GLU A 59 8.91 13.73 29.44
N SER A 60 8.55 14.84 30.07
CA SER A 60 9.44 15.54 30.99
C SER A 60 9.10 15.20 32.44
N ALA A 61 10.06 14.64 33.17
CA ALA A 61 9.91 14.32 34.59
C ALA A 61 10.74 15.30 35.45
N GLY A 62 10.30 16.56 35.52
CA GLY A 62 10.86 17.58 36.41
C GLY A 62 12.40 17.67 36.40
N ARG A 63 13.02 17.64 37.58
CA ARG A 63 14.49 17.68 37.76
C ARG A 63 15.21 16.38 37.36
N VAL A 64 14.49 15.33 36.99
CA VAL A 64 15.06 14.00 36.71
C VAL A 64 15.55 13.92 35.27
N GLY A 65 14.83 14.52 34.31
CA GLY A 65 15.21 14.59 32.90
C GLY A 65 14.04 14.37 31.95
N THR A 66 14.37 14.13 30.69
CA THR A 66 13.41 13.86 29.61
C THR A 66 13.52 12.41 29.17
N PHE A 67 12.38 11.78 28.94
CA PHE A 67 12.24 10.35 28.64
C PHE A 67 11.47 10.17 27.34
N VAL A 68 11.71 9.07 26.63
CA VAL A 68 10.86 8.66 25.51
C VAL A 68 9.49 8.27 26.07
N SER A 69 8.42 8.88 25.56
CA SER A 69 7.06 8.54 26.01
C SER A 69 6.77 7.07 25.78
N LYS A 70 5.94 6.47 26.64
CA LYS A 70 5.46 5.11 26.39
C LYS A 70 4.52 5.03 25.18
N GLU A 71 3.84 6.12 24.86
CA GLU A 71 2.83 6.15 23.80
C GLU A 71 3.31 6.92 22.57
N TRP A 72 4.62 7.14 22.43
CA TRP A 72 5.18 7.99 21.37
C TRP A 72 4.72 7.57 19.97
N GLN A 73 4.63 6.26 19.68
CA GLN A 73 4.15 5.74 18.39
C GLN A 73 2.71 6.14 18.04
N ASN A 74 1.88 6.41 19.06
CA ASN A 74 0.46 6.73 18.89
C ASN A 74 0.20 8.25 18.80
N THR A 75 1.25 9.07 18.86
CA THR A 75 1.14 10.52 18.74
C THR A 75 1.04 10.96 17.29
N ILE A 76 0.55 12.19 17.06
CA ILE A 76 0.48 12.80 15.73
C ILE A 76 1.02 14.23 15.82
N PRO A 77 2.36 14.42 15.74
CA PRO A 77 2.98 15.74 15.68
C PRO A 77 2.39 16.55 14.52
N ARG A 78 2.12 17.86 14.69
CA ARG A 78 1.39 18.67 13.69
C ARG A 78 2.09 18.82 12.34
N ASP A 79 3.39 18.64 12.32
CA ASP A 79 4.28 18.74 11.16
C ASP A 79 4.69 17.35 10.61
N SER A 80 4.03 16.27 11.07
CA SER A 80 4.43 14.90 10.75
C SER A 80 4.05 14.47 9.33
N ILE A 81 5.01 13.84 8.65
CA ILE A 81 4.81 13.08 7.41
C ILE A 81 5.15 11.62 7.72
N LYS A 82 4.13 10.76 7.76
CA LYS A 82 4.31 9.32 7.91
C LYS A 82 4.53 8.68 6.54
N THR A 83 5.61 7.92 6.38
CA THR A 83 5.94 7.24 5.12
C THR A 83 6.16 5.74 5.34
N ILE A 84 6.10 4.98 4.25
CA ILE A 84 6.37 3.52 4.21
C ILE A 84 7.71 3.20 3.52
N TYR A 85 8.51 4.23 3.23
CA TYR A 85 9.67 4.11 2.37
C TYR A 85 11.01 3.90 3.07
N SER A 86 11.07 3.96 4.41
CA SER A 86 12.31 3.81 5.19
C SER A 86 13.11 2.54 4.87
N LYS A 87 12.44 1.49 4.42
CA LYS A 87 13.05 0.21 4.03
C LYS A 87 13.68 0.18 2.65
N TYR A 88 13.53 1.23 1.83
CA TYR A 88 14.04 1.25 0.46
C TYR A 88 15.40 1.95 0.38
N PRO A 89 16.33 1.47 -0.48
CA PRO A 89 17.66 2.06 -0.60
C PRO A 89 17.67 3.55 -0.98
N TRP A 90 16.64 4.01 -1.69
CA TRP A 90 16.49 5.41 -2.16
C TRP A 90 15.78 6.33 -1.15
N TYR A 91 15.54 5.84 0.08
CA TYR A 91 14.80 6.59 1.10
C TYR A 91 15.50 7.90 1.51
N SER A 92 16.84 7.90 1.61
CA SER A 92 17.62 9.08 1.97
C SER A 92 17.35 10.25 1.03
N GLU A 93 17.39 10.02 -0.28
CA GLU A 93 17.17 11.05 -1.28
C GLU A 93 15.71 11.50 -1.31
N PHE A 94 14.77 10.57 -1.08
CA PHE A 94 13.36 10.92 -0.93
C PHE A 94 13.13 11.85 0.28
N LYS A 95 13.78 11.52 1.42
CA LYS A 95 13.75 12.32 2.64
C LYS A 95 14.33 13.70 2.40
N GLU A 96 15.48 13.80 1.74
CA GLU A 96 16.12 15.07 1.38
C GLU A 96 15.23 15.96 0.50
N LEU A 97 14.61 15.37 -0.52
CA LEU A 97 13.70 16.10 -1.40
C LEU A 97 12.50 16.66 -0.62
N LEU A 98 11.87 15.86 0.25
CA LEU A 98 10.80 16.32 1.12
C LEU A 98 11.25 17.44 2.07
N GLU A 99 12.41 17.29 2.71
CA GLU A 99 12.92 18.29 3.67
C GLU A 99 13.38 19.59 2.99
N SER A 100 13.77 19.53 1.72
CA SER A 100 14.18 20.72 0.96
C SER A 100 13.01 21.69 0.71
N GLU A 101 11.82 21.12 0.47
CA GLU A 101 10.58 21.83 0.14
C GLU A 101 9.69 22.05 1.36
N MET A 102 9.71 21.12 2.33
CA MET A 102 9.00 21.21 3.61
C MET A 102 9.97 21.12 4.80
N PRO A 103 10.88 22.09 5.00
CA PRO A 103 11.96 21.99 6.00
C PRO A 103 11.50 21.88 7.46
N LYS A 104 10.24 22.23 7.75
CA LYS A 104 9.68 22.10 9.09
C LYS A 104 9.04 20.73 9.33
N CYS A 105 8.91 19.88 8.31
CA CYS A 105 8.26 18.59 8.47
C CYS A 105 9.10 17.65 9.35
N LEU A 106 8.40 16.81 10.10
CA LEU A 106 8.96 15.70 10.84
C LEU A 106 8.62 14.42 10.09
N ILE A 107 9.58 13.85 9.38
CA ILE A 107 9.37 12.59 8.67
C ILE A 107 9.46 11.45 9.67
N CYS A 108 8.39 10.66 9.76
CA CYS A 108 8.22 9.60 10.74
C CYS A 108 8.03 8.25 10.02
N ASN A 109 8.72 7.23 10.50
CA ASN A 109 8.70 5.88 9.94
C ASN A 109 7.96 4.89 10.85
N GLU A 110 8.06 5.10 12.16
CA GLU A 110 7.54 4.17 13.18
C GLU A 110 6.32 4.70 13.92
N LEU A 111 5.88 5.93 13.64
CA LEU A 111 4.59 6.42 14.11
C LEU A 111 3.46 5.67 13.39
N THR A 112 2.42 5.32 14.14
CA THR A 112 1.20 4.71 13.60
C THR A 112 0.53 5.66 12.60
N HIS A 113 0.60 6.96 12.86
CA HIS A 113 -0.14 7.99 12.14
C HIS A 113 0.70 9.27 11.95
N GLY A 114 0.40 10.00 10.88
CA GLY A 114 0.96 11.33 10.62
C GLY A 114 -0.14 12.30 10.18
N VAL A 115 0.13 13.61 10.19
CA VAL A 115 -0.79 14.58 9.59
C VAL A 115 -0.91 14.34 8.10
N PHE A 116 0.25 14.16 7.46
CA PHE A 116 0.38 13.68 6.09
C PHE A 116 0.80 12.22 6.11
N GLU A 117 0.19 11.39 5.29
CA GLU A 117 0.49 9.97 5.25
C GLU A 117 0.67 9.49 3.81
N ILE A 118 1.71 8.69 3.57
CA ILE A 118 1.83 7.83 2.40
C ILE A 118 1.40 6.44 2.83
N ASN A 119 0.26 5.99 2.32
CA ASN A 119 -0.36 4.71 2.68
C ASN A 119 -0.49 3.79 1.49
N THR A 120 -0.73 2.51 1.77
CA THR A 120 -1.14 1.53 0.76
C THR A 120 -2.65 1.61 0.52
N THR A 121 -3.10 1.11 -0.62
CA THR A 121 -4.52 1.04 -1.03
C THR A 121 -5.48 0.65 0.11
N ILE A 122 -5.26 -0.51 0.75
CA ILE A 122 -6.17 -1.05 1.78
C ILE A 122 -6.19 -0.17 3.04
N ASN A 123 -5.02 0.33 3.45
CA ASN A 123 -4.92 1.20 4.63
C ASN A 123 -5.67 2.51 4.42
N ALA A 124 -5.48 3.15 3.26
CA ALA A 124 -6.20 4.38 2.94
C ALA A 124 -7.71 4.17 2.84
N GLN A 125 -8.16 3.09 2.20
CA GLN A 125 -9.59 2.80 2.04
C GLN A 125 -10.29 2.45 3.35
N SER A 126 -9.67 1.62 4.19
CA SER A 126 -10.25 1.24 5.48
C SER A 126 -10.41 2.46 6.40
N ARG A 127 -9.48 3.42 6.32
CA ARG A 127 -9.46 4.65 7.14
C ARG A 127 -9.99 5.90 6.44
N GLN A 128 -10.69 5.76 5.30
CA GLN A 128 -11.12 6.89 4.47
C GLN A 128 -11.92 7.99 5.21
N ASN A 129 -12.59 7.63 6.32
CA ASN A 129 -13.34 8.54 7.18
C ASN A 129 -12.47 9.42 8.10
N GLU A 130 -11.19 9.08 8.24
CA GLU A 130 -10.18 9.82 9.00
C GLU A 130 -9.52 10.93 8.16
N TYR A 131 -9.63 10.88 6.83
CA TYR A 131 -8.96 11.80 5.92
C TYR A 131 -9.86 12.96 5.49
N MET A 132 -9.26 14.09 5.14
CA MET A 132 -9.98 15.24 4.59
C MET A 132 -10.39 15.00 3.12
N ASP A 133 -11.31 15.82 2.62
CA ASP A 133 -11.62 15.84 1.18
C ASP A 133 -10.55 16.65 0.43
N LEU A 134 -9.80 15.98 -0.44
CA LEU A 134 -8.74 16.57 -1.26
C LEU A 134 -9.24 16.98 -2.65
N SER A 135 -10.52 16.79 -2.99
CA SER A 135 -11.07 17.09 -4.32
C SER A 135 -10.84 18.55 -4.71
N ARG A 136 -11.26 19.48 -3.85
CA ARG A 136 -11.06 20.92 -4.07
C ARG A 136 -9.59 21.31 -4.17
N ILE A 137 -8.71 20.71 -3.36
CA ILE A 137 -7.27 20.98 -3.40
C ILE A 137 -6.70 20.52 -4.74
N PHE A 138 -7.00 19.28 -5.15
CA PHE A 138 -6.55 18.72 -6.40
C PHE A 138 -7.05 19.54 -7.59
N ASP A 139 -8.32 19.91 -7.62
CA ASP A 139 -8.92 20.72 -8.69
C ASP A 139 -8.34 22.14 -8.76
N THR A 140 -7.96 22.71 -7.62
CA THR A 140 -7.36 24.05 -7.55
C THR A 140 -5.92 24.05 -8.05
N ILE A 141 -5.13 23.04 -7.66
CA ILE A 141 -3.71 22.95 -8.05
C ILE A 141 -3.57 22.46 -9.49
N TYR A 142 -4.45 21.54 -9.91
CA TYR A 142 -4.42 20.87 -11.21
C TYR A 142 -5.79 20.91 -11.89
N PRO A 143 -6.23 22.09 -12.38
CA PRO A 143 -7.50 22.22 -13.10
C PRO A 143 -7.50 21.46 -14.43
N ASP A 144 -6.35 21.39 -15.10
CA ASP A 144 -6.13 20.45 -16.21
C ASP A 144 -5.53 19.14 -15.67
N LYS A 145 -6.29 18.06 -15.85
CA LYS A 145 -5.93 16.71 -15.41
C LYS A 145 -5.39 15.83 -16.55
N SER A 146 -5.17 16.40 -17.73
CA SER A 146 -4.75 15.68 -18.94
C SER A 146 -3.44 14.91 -18.75
N ASP A 147 -2.52 15.45 -17.96
CA ASP A 147 -1.22 14.86 -17.61
C ASP A 147 -1.30 13.85 -16.45
N PHE A 148 -2.49 13.48 -15.96
CA PHE A 148 -2.65 12.47 -14.91
C PHE A 148 -3.36 11.22 -15.43
N PHE A 149 -2.92 10.06 -14.97
CA PHE A 149 -3.71 8.83 -15.08
C PHE A 149 -4.88 8.94 -14.09
N MET A 150 -6.09 9.15 -14.61
CA MET A 150 -7.29 9.29 -13.76
C MET A 150 -7.89 7.94 -13.33
N GLN A 151 -7.53 6.85 -14.00
CA GLN A 151 -8.04 5.51 -13.66
C GLN A 151 -7.71 5.12 -12.20
N PRO A 152 -6.47 5.28 -11.70
CA PRO A 152 -6.14 5.00 -10.30
C PRO A 152 -6.92 5.79 -9.25
N PHE A 153 -7.42 6.98 -9.58
CA PHE A 153 -8.17 7.83 -8.64
C PHE A 153 -9.53 7.25 -8.29
N ARG A 154 -10.14 6.44 -9.16
CA ARG A 154 -11.52 5.94 -9.00
C ARG A 154 -11.75 5.27 -7.65
N SER A 155 -10.82 4.41 -7.22
CA SER A 155 -10.91 3.67 -5.96
C SER A 155 -10.61 4.52 -4.70
N PHE A 156 -10.30 5.81 -4.86
CA PHE A 156 -10.05 6.75 -3.75
C PHE A 156 -11.12 7.84 -3.63
N TYR A 157 -12.21 7.71 -4.40
CA TYR A 157 -13.43 8.46 -4.20
C TYR A 157 -14.40 7.72 -3.27
N SER A 158 -15.03 8.46 -2.37
CA SER A 158 -16.16 8.02 -1.55
C SER A 158 -17.32 8.99 -1.79
N GLY A 159 -18.22 8.61 -2.69
CA GLY A 159 -19.11 9.57 -3.34
C GLY A 159 -18.29 10.63 -4.07
N ASN A 160 -18.49 11.91 -3.74
CA ASN A 160 -17.75 13.03 -4.34
C ASN A 160 -16.45 13.38 -3.59
N LYS A 161 -16.20 12.75 -2.43
CA LYS A 161 -15.03 13.03 -1.60
C LYS A 161 -13.81 12.27 -2.12
N LEU A 162 -12.74 12.98 -2.46
CA LEU A 162 -11.44 12.38 -2.77
C LEU A 162 -10.64 12.27 -1.47
N PHE A 163 -10.67 11.12 -0.80
CA PHE A 163 -10.06 10.96 0.53
C PHE A 163 -8.55 10.66 0.48
N GLY A 164 -8.02 10.37 -0.70
CA GLY A 164 -6.60 10.16 -0.95
C GLY A 164 -6.29 10.37 -2.43
N ILE A 165 -5.07 10.80 -2.73
CA ILE A 165 -4.60 11.01 -4.10
C ILE A 165 -3.55 9.93 -4.41
N PRO A 166 -3.69 9.16 -5.51
CA PRO A 166 -2.63 8.26 -5.95
C PRO A 166 -1.33 9.04 -6.16
N PHE A 167 -0.26 8.62 -5.50
CA PHE A 167 1.07 9.18 -5.70
C PHE A 167 1.81 8.41 -6.79
N ILE A 168 1.79 7.07 -6.67
CA ILE A 168 2.28 6.11 -7.64
C ILE A 168 1.39 4.86 -7.60
N PHE A 169 1.29 4.13 -8.71
CA PHE A 169 0.42 2.95 -8.81
C PHE A 169 1.01 1.88 -9.72
N SER A 170 0.47 0.68 -9.62
CA SER A 170 0.88 -0.47 -10.43
C SER A 170 -0.26 -1.47 -10.57
N PRO A 171 -0.56 -1.94 -11.80
CA PRO A 171 -1.30 -3.18 -11.98
C PRO A 171 -0.49 -4.37 -11.46
N ARG A 172 -1.17 -5.46 -11.12
CA ARG A 172 -0.53 -6.76 -10.88
C ARG A 172 -0.56 -7.64 -12.13
N VAL A 173 0.54 -8.34 -12.35
CA VAL A 173 0.72 -9.30 -13.43
C VAL A 173 1.33 -10.58 -12.88
N MET A 174 1.33 -11.63 -13.69
CA MET A 174 2.04 -12.87 -13.38
C MET A 174 3.45 -12.79 -13.95
N PHE A 175 4.46 -12.80 -13.08
CA PHE A 175 5.84 -13.01 -13.48
C PHE A 175 6.16 -14.50 -13.54
N TYR A 176 7.07 -14.89 -14.42
CA TYR A 176 7.56 -16.25 -14.54
C TYR A 176 9.07 -16.34 -14.78
N ASN A 177 9.69 -17.43 -14.34
CA ASN A 177 11.07 -17.79 -14.59
C ASN A 177 11.17 -18.78 -15.76
N ARG A 178 11.81 -18.36 -16.85
CA ARG A 178 11.94 -19.16 -18.09
C ARG A 178 12.73 -20.43 -17.91
N GLU A 179 13.80 -20.39 -17.12
CA GLU A 179 14.63 -21.57 -16.88
C GLU A 179 13.88 -22.62 -16.08
N LEU A 180 13.18 -22.21 -15.02
CA LEU A 180 12.42 -23.15 -14.20
C LEU A 180 11.19 -23.68 -14.94
N LEU A 181 10.55 -22.89 -15.81
CA LEU A 181 9.51 -23.41 -16.70
C LEU A 181 10.07 -24.51 -17.62
N SER A 182 11.20 -24.24 -18.28
CA SER A 182 11.86 -25.23 -19.15
C SER A 182 12.33 -26.48 -18.39
N GLU A 183 12.91 -26.33 -17.20
CA GLU A 183 13.34 -27.45 -16.33
C GLU A 183 12.14 -28.30 -15.88
N GLY A 184 11.02 -27.65 -15.60
CA GLY A 184 9.76 -28.31 -15.26
C GLY A 184 8.99 -28.89 -16.45
N GLY A 185 9.48 -28.71 -17.69
CA GLY A 185 8.78 -29.14 -18.91
C GLY A 185 7.46 -28.39 -19.16
N CYS A 186 7.36 -27.16 -18.69
CA CYS A 186 6.20 -26.29 -18.87
C CYS A 186 6.52 -25.19 -19.91
N GLU A 187 5.57 -24.90 -20.78
CA GLU A 187 5.71 -23.82 -21.77
C GLU A 187 5.58 -22.44 -21.10
N GLU A 188 6.11 -21.41 -21.76
CA GLU A 188 5.87 -20.03 -21.37
C GLU A 188 4.39 -19.68 -21.56
N PRO A 189 3.75 -19.01 -20.59
CA PRO A 189 2.36 -18.62 -20.73
C PRO A 189 2.21 -17.54 -21.81
N SER A 190 1.06 -17.55 -22.50
CA SER A 190 0.68 -16.50 -23.46
C SER A 190 -0.15 -15.40 -22.79
N ASP A 191 -0.26 -14.23 -23.41
CA ASP A 191 -1.06 -13.12 -22.86
C ASP A 191 -2.57 -13.44 -22.74
N ALA A 192 -3.04 -14.43 -23.51
CA ALA A 192 -4.44 -14.85 -23.58
C ALA A 192 -4.72 -16.17 -22.83
N TRP A 193 -3.75 -16.67 -22.06
CA TRP A 193 -3.91 -17.89 -21.28
C TRP A 193 -5.07 -17.81 -20.28
N THR A 194 -5.71 -18.95 -20.08
CA THR A 194 -6.90 -19.13 -19.26
C THR A 194 -6.55 -19.62 -17.86
N TRP A 195 -7.55 -19.64 -16.98
CA TRP A 195 -7.42 -20.28 -15.67
C TRP A 195 -7.00 -21.75 -15.77
N ASP A 196 -7.55 -22.48 -16.74
CA ASP A 196 -7.26 -23.90 -16.92
C ASP A 196 -5.82 -24.12 -17.42
N ASP A 197 -5.30 -23.23 -18.26
CA ASP A 197 -3.89 -23.24 -18.70
C ASP A 197 -2.95 -23.04 -17.51
N PHE A 198 -3.27 -22.10 -16.61
CA PHE A 198 -2.50 -21.88 -15.40
C PHE A 198 -2.53 -23.11 -14.47
N ILE A 199 -3.70 -23.71 -14.23
CA ILE A 199 -3.81 -24.93 -13.42
C ILE A 199 -3.07 -26.11 -14.05
N ASN A 200 -3.10 -26.24 -15.38
CA ASN A 200 -2.31 -27.24 -16.08
C ASN A 200 -0.80 -27.02 -15.88
N SER A 201 -0.36 -25.76 -15.92
CA SER A 201 1.04 -25.40 -15.61
C SER A 201 1.43 -25.84 -14.20
N ILE A 202 0.58 -25.59 -13.19
CA ILE A 202 0.80 -26.05 -11.81
C ILE A 202 0.93 -27.59 -11.75
N ARG A 203 0.05 -28.34 -12.43
CA ARG A 203 0.07 -29.81 -12.49
C ARG A 203 1.36 -30.36 -13.08
N ILE A 204 1.88 -29.71 -14.12
CA ILE A 204 3.14 -30.08 -14.76
C ILE A 204 4.29 -29.81 -13.79
N LEU A 205 4.39 -28.59 -13.27
CA LEU A 205 5.50 -28.13 -12.45
C LEU A 205 5.65 -28.86 -11.12
N LYS A 206 4.53 -29.30 -10.51
CA LYS A 206 4.54 -30.09 -9.26
C LYS A 206 5.21 -31.44 -9.37
N LYS A 207 5.41 -31.96 -10.58
CA LYS A 207 6.16 -33.21 -10.79
C LYS A 207 7.66 -33.02 -10.53
N THR A 208 8.14 -31.78 -10.60
CA THR A 208 9.56 -31.41 -10.52
C THR A 208 9.87 -30.56 -9.29
N PHE A 209 8.98 -29.65 -8.91
CA PHE A 209 9.23 -28.67 -7.86
C PHE A 209 8.26 -28.79 -6.69
N PRO A 210 8.72 -28.44 -5.47
CA PRO A 210 7.83 -28.33 -4.33
C PRO A 210 6.93 -27.08 -4.45
N PRO A 211 5.75 -27.05 -3.79
CA PRO A 211 4.75 -26.00 -3.97
C PRO A 211 5.26 -24.58 -3.76
N GLU A 212 6.08 -24.36 -2.74
CA GLU A 212 6.67 -23.07 -2.38
C GLU A 212 7.67 -22.55 -3.41
N LYS A 213 8.14 -23.39 -4.35
CA LYS A 213 8.96 -22.96 -5.50
C LYS A 213 8.09 -22.62 -6.71
N ILE A 214 6.84 -23.10 -6.78
CA ILE A 214 6.00 -22.95 -7.97
C ILE A 214 5.32 -21.59 -8.01
N PHE A 215 4.68 -21.16 -6.92
CA PHE A 215 3.83 -19.97 -6.94
C PHE A 215 3.73 -19.33 -5.54
N ASN A 216 3.65 -18.00 -5.48
CA ASN A 216 3.57 -17.21 -4.23
C ASN A 216 2.17 -17.18 -3.61
N TRP A 217 1.59 -18.35 -3.34
CA TRP A 217 0.31 -18.44 -2.66
C TRP A 217 0.45 -17.87 -1.23
N THR A 218 -0.44 -16.97 -0.81
CA THR A 218 -0.47 -16.42 0.55
C THR A 218 -1.87 -16.43 1.14
N VAL A 219 -2.00 -16.38 2.46
CA VAL A 219 -3.32 -16.36 3.11
C VAL A 219 -4.17 -15.13 2.69
N GLN A 220 -3.52 -14.05 2.25
CA GLN A 220 -4.16 -12.81 1.78
C GLN A 220 -4.22 -12.66 0.25
N GLY A 221 -3.79 -13.67 -0.51
CA GLY A 221 -3.67 -13.59 -1.98
C GLY A 221 -5.00 -13.65 -2.73
N TRP A 222 -6.09 -14.00 -2.05
CA TRP A 222 -7.44 -14.20 -2.62
C TRP A 222 -7.99 -12.99 -3.37
N GLY A 223 -7.58 -11.76 -3.00
CA GLY A 223 -8.10 -10.53 -3.62
C GLY A 223 -7.88 -10.47 -5.13
N ASN A 224 -6.75 -10.99 -5.62
CA ASN A 224 -6.46 -11.05 -7.06
C ASN A 224 -7.45 -11.96 -7.79
N PHE A 225 -7.86 -13.05 -7.15
CA PHE A 225 -8.71 -14.08 -7.72
C PHE A 225 -10.19 -13.65 -7.75
N ILE A 226 -10.61 -12.88 -6.75
CA ILE A 226 -11.91 -12.19 -6.79
C ILE A 226 -11.99 -11.26 -8.01
N PHE A 227 -10.99 -10.38 -8.20
CA PHE A 227 -11.02 -9.39 -9.26
C PHE A 227 -10.86 -10.00 -10.66
N MET A 228 -9.99 -10.99 -10.84
CA MET A 228 -9.85 -11.66 -12.14
C MET A 228 -11.16 -12.37 -12.55
N SER A 229 -11.97 -12.82 -11.59
CA SER A 229 -13.31 -13.39 -11.83
C SER A 229 -14.41 -12.34 -12.06
N GLY A 230 -14.12 -11.05 -11.85
CA GLY A 230 -15.10 -9.96 -11.94
C GLY A 230 -15.88 -9.69 -10.65
N GLY A 231 -15.46 -10.32 -9.55
CA GLY A 231 -16.06 -10.15 -8.23
C GLY A 231 -15.65 -8.83 -7.56
N SER A 232 -16.29 -8.55 -6.43
CA SER A 232 -16.02 -7.38 -5.59
C SER A 232 -16.47 -7.66 -4.16
N LEU A 233 -15.91 -6.94 -3.17
CA LEU A 233 -16.36 -7.09 -1.79
C LEU A 233 -17.62 -6.26 -1.51
N MET A 234 -17.59 -5.01 -1.98
CA MET A 234 -18.65 -4.04 -1.74
C MET A 234 -18.88 -3.15 -2.96
N ARG A 235 -20.14 -2.81 -3.20
CA ARG A 235 -20.58 -1.81 -4.19
C ARG A 235 -21.51 -0.79 -3.50
N PRO A 236 -20.94 0.24 -2.84
CA PRO A 236 -21.67 1.13 -1.95
C PRO A 236 -22.87 1.87 -2.57
N LEU A 237 -22.86 2.07 -3.90
CA LEU A 237 -23.91 2.79 -4.61
C LEU A 237 -25.13 1.91 -4.97
N GLU A 238 -25.03 0.60 -4.77
CA GLU A 238 -26.13 -0.33 -5.06
C GLU A 238 -27.04 -0.51 -3.82
N LYS A 239 -28.33 -0.81 -4.05
CA LYS A 239 -29.33 -0.96 -2.97
C LYS A 239 -28.92 -2.00 -1.93
N ASP A 240 -28.42 -3.15 -2.38
CA ASP A 240 -27.67 -4.08 -1.55
C ASP A 240 -26.19 -3.92 -1.89
N PRO A 241 -25.38 -3.28 -1.03
CA PRO A 241 -23.99 -3.00 -1.37
C PRO A 241 -23.06 -4.19 -1.10
N VAL A 242 -23.52 -5.26 -0.46
CA VAL A 242 -22.67 -6.41 -0.10
C VAL A 242 -22.51 -7.34 -1.30
N ARG A 243 -21.26 -7.60 -1.72
CA ARG A 243 -20.92 -8.40 -2.91
C ARG A 243 -20.00 -9.58 -2.61
N ILE A 244 -19.59 -9.76 -1.35
CA ILE A 244 -18.74 -10.89 -0.97
C ILE A 244 -19.37 -12.26 -1.30
N ASP A 245 -20.69 -12.37 -1.33
CA ASP A 245 -21.45 -13.58 -1.69
C ASP A 245 -22.03 -13.56 -3.12
N SER A 246 -21.54 -12.66 -3.98
CA SER A 246 -21.90 -12.68 -5.40
C SER A 246 -21.31 -13.91 -6.10
N PRO A 247 -21.94 -14.42 -7.18
CA PRO A 247 -21.42 -15.57 -7.93
C PRO A 247 -19.97 -15.37 -8.39
N GLU A 248 -19.61 -14.17 -8.83
CA GLU A 248 -18.27 -13.84 -9.30
C GLU A 248 -17.23 -13.82 -8.17
N THR A 249 -17.62 -13.33 -6.98
CA THR A 249 -16.73 -13.36 -5.81
C THR A 249 -16.54 -14.77 -5.29
N ILE A 250 -17.61 -15.57 -5.22
CA ILE A 250 -17.53 -16.99 -4.84
C ILE A 250 -16.65 -17.75 -5.84
N ASP A 251 -16.81 -17.54 -7.15
CA ASP A 251 -15.94 -18.15 -8.18
C ASP A 251 -14.46 -17.83 -7.95
N GLY A 252 -14.12 -16.56 -7.67
CA GLY A 252 -12.74 -16.17 -7.36
C GLY A 252 -12.17 -16.85 -6.11
N LEU A 253 -12.96 -16.93 -5.03
CA LEU A 253 -12.56 -17.62 -3.79
C LEU A 253 -12.40 -19.12 -4.01
N MET A 254 -13.30 -19.75 -4.78
CA MET A 254 -13.24 -21.16 -5.14
C MET A 254 -12.02 -21.48 -6.01
N LYS A 255 -11.66 -20.60 -6.97
CA LYS A 255 -10.41 -20.71 -7.73
C LYS A 255 -9.18 -20.66 -6.83
N TYR A 256 -9.18 -19.76 -5.85
CA TYR A 256 -8.06 -19.65 -4.92
C TYR A 256 -7.89 -20.88 -4.02
N ALA A 257 -9.01 -21.46 -3.55
CA ALA A 257 -9.02 -22.70 -2.81
C ALA A 257 -8.62 -23.91 -3.67
N ALA A 258 -9.11 -23.96 -4.92
CA ALA A 258 -8.72 -24.97 -5.89
C ALA A 258 -7.20 -24.92 -6.16
N LEU A 259 -6.61 -23.73 -6.27
CA LEU A 259 -5.17 -23.56 -6.40
C LEU A 259 -4.41 -24.08 -5.18
N LYS A 260 -4.86 -23.78 -3.95
CA LYS A 260 -4.26 -24.34 -2.72
C LYS A 260 -4.24 -25.87 -2.77
N LYS A 261 -5.38 -26.47 -3.15
CA LYS A 261 -5.54 -27.93 -3.28
C LYS A 261 -4.65 -28.50 -4.39
N GLU A 262 -4.67 -27.87 -5.56
CA GLU A 262 -3.86 -28.28 -6.70
C GLU A 262 -2.37 -28.18 -6.35
N MET A 263 -1.94 -27.16 -5.62
CA MET A 263 -0.58 -27.02 -5.10
C MET A 263 -0.25 -27.97 -3.94
N GLU A 264 -1.22 -28.72 -3.39
CA GLU A 264 -1.03 -29.58 -2.20
C GLU A 264 -0.46 -28.84 -0.98
N ILE A 265 -0.85 -27.58 -0.80
CA ILE A 265 -0.48 -26.79 0.37
C ILE A 265 -1.24 -27.31 1.59
N LYS A 266 -0.54 -28.06 2.45
CA LYS A 266 -1.11 -28.68 3.66
C LYS A 266 -0.91 -27.85 4.92
N ASP A 267 0.25 -27.20 5.04
CA ASP A 267 0.66 -26.47 6.24
C ASP A 267 0.77 -24.98 5.95
N ILE A 268 -0.29 -24.23 6.26
CA ILE A 268 -0.35 -22.79 6.01
C ILE A 268 0.67 -22.02 6.86
N ALA A 269 1.07 -22.55 8.02
CA ALA A 269 2.07 -21.90 8.86
C ALA A 269 3.47 -21.86 8.22
N LYS A 270 3.71 -22.68 7.18
CA LYS A 270 4.97 -22.69 6.41
C LYS A 270 4.93 -21.81 5.17
N ILE A 271 3.81 -21.15 4.92
CA ILE A 271 3.66 -20.26 3.78
C ILE A 271 4.41 -18.97 4.08
N SER A 272 5.27 -18.59 3.15
CA SER A 272 6.04 -17.37 3.20
C SER A 272 5.16 -16.14 3.01
N ASP A 273 5.61 -15.00 3.53
CA ASP A 273 5.00 -13.72 3.22
C ASP A 273 5.40 -13.24 1.81
N PHE A 274 4.64 -12.25 1.32
CA PHE A 274 4.80 -11.69 -0.01
C PHE A 274 6.21 -11.08 -0.26
N ALA A 275 6.82 -10.45 0.74
CA ALA A 275 8.11 -9.81 0.58
C ALA A 275 9.24 -10.84 0.47
N TYR A 276 9.16 -11.91 1.27
CA TYR A 276 10.08 -13.04 1.17
C TYR A 276 9.99 -13.75 -0.19
N ASP A 277 8.78 -14.03 -0.68
CA ASP A 277 8.60 -14.64 -2.00
C ASP A 277 9.05 -13.73 -3.15
N ARG A 278 8.86 -12.42 -3.02
CA ARG A 278 9.42 -11.46 -3.99
C ARG A 278 10.94 -11.58 -4.06
N GLU A 279 11.62 -11.66 -2.91
CA GLU A 279 13.09 -11.81 -2.88
C GLU A 279 13.54 -13.12 -3.52
N ARG A 280 12.83 -14.22 -3.25
CA ARG A 280 13.10 -15.52 -3.89
C ARG A 280 12.91 -15.47 -5.40
N PHE A 281 11.82 -14.86 -5.89
CA PHE A 281 11.61 -14.68 -7.32
C PHE A 281 12.72 -13.83 -7.96
N VAL A 282 13.12 -12.72 -7.32
CA VAL A 282 14.20 -11.83 -7.79
C VAL A 282 15.56 -12.54 -7.85
N LYS A 283 15.77 -13.57 -7.02
CA LYS A 283 16.95 -14.47 -7.04
C LYS A 283 16.82 -15.63 -8.05
N GLY A 284 15.70 -15.73 -8.77
CA GLY A 284 15.46 -16.82 -9.73
C GLY A 284 15.02 -18.14 -9.07
N GLU A 285 14.57 -18.12 -7.82
CA GLU A 285 14.26 -19.33 -7.03
C GLU A 285 12.79 -19.75 -7.10
N MET A 286 11.94 -19.01 -7.82
CA MET A 286 10.50 -19.29 -7.96
C MET A 286 10.08 -19.33 -9.43
N VAL A 287 9.15 -20.23 -9.76
CA VAL A 287 8.62 -20.40 -11.12
C VAL A 287 7.69 -19.24 -11.47
N PHE A 288 6.63 -19.04 -10.69
CA PHE A 288 5.65 -17.97 -10.88
C PHE A 288 5.60 -17.04 -9.67
N HIS A 289 5.32 -15.76 -9.92
CA HIS A 289 5.09 -14.77 -8.87
C HIS A 289 4.10 -13.69 -9.32
N ILE A 290 2.94 -13.59 -8.68
CA ILE A 290 2.06 -12.43 -8.87
C ILE A 290 2.67 -11.25 -8.15
N ALA A 291 3.02 -10.21 -8.88
CA ALA A 291 3.54 -8.97 -8.32
C ALA A 291 3.01 -7.74 -9.04
N PRO A 292 2.95 -6.60 -8.35
CA PRO A 292 2.81 -5.32 -9.01
C PRO A 292 4.15 -4.88 -9.59
N ARG A 293 4.14 -3.84 -10.42
CA ARG A 293 5.36 -3.28 -11.04
C ARG A 293 6.49 -2.92 -10.06
N GLN A 294 6.21 -2.77 -8.76
CA GLN A 294 7.22 -2.61 -7.69
C GLN A 294 8.30 -3.67 -7.67
N ILE A 295 8.08 -4.85 -8.24
CA ILE A 295 9.15 -5.84 -8.37
C ILE A 295 10.25 -5.41 -9.36
N MET A 296 9.96 -4.52 -10.33
CA MET A 296 10.88 -4.11 -11.38
C MET A 296 12.15 -3.44 -10.84
N THR A 297 12.04 -2.61 -9.79
CA THR A 297 13.23 -2.03 -9.14
C THR A 297 14.17 -3.10 -8.59
N PHE A 298 13.63 -4.23 -8.10
CA PHE A 298 14.44 -5.32 -7.56
C PHE A 298 15.04 -6.18 -8.68
N LEU A 299 14.28 -6.47 -9.73
CA LEU A 299 14.77 -7.21 -10.90
C LEU A 299 15.87 -6.45 -11.65
N LYS A 300 15.74 -5.12 -11.79
CA LYS A 300 16.78 -4.28 -12.41
C LYS A 300 18.07 -4.24 -11.59
N ASN A 301 17.97 -4.35 -10.27
CA ASN A 301 19.11 -4.36 -9.35
C ASN A 301 19.60 -5.76 -8.98
N SER A 302 19.03 -6.83 -9.54
CA SER A 302 19.54 -8.20 -9.40
C SER A 302 20.29 -8.63 -10.66
N ASP A 303 20.89 -9.83 -10.64
CA ASP A 303 21.50 -10.45 -11.83
C ASP A 303 20.51 -11.33 -12.61
N PHE A 304 19.28 -11.49 -12.11
CA PHE A 304 18.30 -12.38 -12.73
C PHE A 304 17.68 -11.72 -13.97
N ARG A 305 17.93 -12.31 -15.15
CA ARG A 305 17.45 -11.79 -16.46
C ARG A 305 16.50 -12.74 -17.19
N LYS A 306 16.42 -14.00 -16.76
CA LYS A 306 15.65 -15.06 -17.45
C LYS A 306 14.22 -15.14 -16.91
N TRP A 307 13.55 -13.99 -16.86
CA TRP A 307 12.17 -13.86 -16.44
C TRP A 307 11.33 -13.19 -17.52
N GLY A 308 10.04 -13.50 -17.53
CA GLY A 308 9.04 -12.74 -18.27
C GLY A 308 7.85 -12.45 -17.39
N ASN A 309 6.85 -11.80 -17.96
CA ASN A 309 5.55 -11.67 -17.33
C ASN A 309 4.44 -11.70 -18.39
N VAL A 310 3.24 -11.99 -17.92
CA VAL A 310 2.00 -11.99 -18.68
C VAL A 310 0.89 -11.47 -17.77
N PRO A 311 -0.25 -11.06 -18.33
CA PRO A 311 -1.36 -10.66 -17.49
C PRO A 311 -1.89 -11.84 -16.66
N MET A 312 -2.75 -11.53 -15.70
CA MET A 312 -3.46 -12.56 -14.93
C MET A 312 -4.29 -13.47 -15.86
N PRO A 313 -4.31 -14.80 -15.63
CA PRO A 313 -4.95 -15.77 -16.53
C PRO A 313 -6.47 -15.56 -16.61
N GLY A 314 -7.04 -15.42 -17.81
CA GLY A 314 -8.48 -15.22 -18.01
C GLY A 314 -9.08 -13.99 -17.30
N ARG A 315 -8.26 -12.99 -16.97
CA ARG A 315 -8.67 -11.83 -16.17
C ARG A 315 -9.84 -11.05 -16.78
N LYS A 316 -10.75 -10.61 -15.91
CA LYS A 316 -11.62 -9.45 -16.17
C LYS A 316 -11.04 -8.16 -15.63
N PHE A 317 -10.48 -8.21 -14.42
CA PHE A 317 -9.77 -7.11 -13.77
C PHE A 317 -8.47 -7.61 -13.12
N THR A 318 -7.55 -6.68 -12.87
CA THR A 318 -6.35 -6.90 -12.05
C THR A 318 -6.37 -5.99 -10.82
N SER A 319 -5.74 -6.44 -9.72
CA SER A 319 -5.67 -5.61 -8.53
C SER A 319 -4.67 -4.46 -8.73
N GLN A 320 -5.05 -3.29 -8.23
CA GLN A 320 -4.19 -2.11 -8.21
C GLN A 320 -3.43 -2.02 -6.89
N ALA A 321 -2.10 -1.97 -6.98
CA ALA A 321 -1.24 -1.56 -5.87
C ALA A 321 -0.94 -0.07 -5.98
N THR A 322 -1.38 0.73 -5.02
CA THR A 322 -1.16 2.18 -5.01
C THR A 322 -0.55 2.62 -3.70
N ASP A 323 0.46 3.46 -3.82
CA ASP A 323 0.85 4.32 -2.72
C ASP A 323 0.08 5.63 -2.88
N VAL A 324 -0.69 5.97 -1.85
CA VAL A 324 -1.68 7.04 -1.86
C VAL A 324 -1.32 8.04 -0.79
N ILE A 325 -1.30 9.31 -1.16
CA ILE A 325 -1.14 10.40 -0.21
C ILE A 325 -2.49 10.72 0.41
N CYS A 326 -2.52 10.75 1.75
CA CYS A 326 -3.68 11.09 2.54
C CYS A 326 -3.34 12.24 3.50
N VAL A 327 -4.34 13.03 3.86
CA VAL A 327 -4.20 14.10 4.86
C VAL A 327 -5.27 13.93 5.92
N ARG A 328 -4.86 13.80 7.18
CA ARG A 328 -5.81 13.61 8.30
C ARG A 328 -6.70 14.83 8.49
N LYS A 329 -8.00 14.57 8.63
CA LYS A 329 -9.00 15.63 8.79
C LYS A 329 -8.72 16.45 10.06
N SER A 330 -8.96 17.75 9.97
CA SER A 330 -8.83 18.70 11.08
C SER A 330 -7.42 18.87 11.66
N LEU A 331 -6.38 18.26 11.08
CA LEU A 331 -4.99 18.42 11.50
C LEU A 331 -4.15 19.29 10.55
N ALA A 332 -4.61 19.48 9.32
CA ALA A 332 -4.03 20.41 8.35
C ALA A 332 -5.09 21.40 7.85
N ASP A 333 -4.65 22.63 7.57
CA ASP A 333 -5.46 23.61 6.84
C ASP A 333 -5.31 23.45 5.32
N PHE A 334 -6.13 24.19 4.57
CA PHE A 334 -6.13 24.11 3.10
C PHE A 334 -4.77 24.44 2.50
N GLN A 335 -4.04 25.41 3.05
CA GLN A 335 -2.75 25.85 2.50
C GLN A 335 -1.68 24.78 2.70
N THR A 336 -1.53 24.27 3.91
CA THR A 336 -0.53 23.25 4.24
C THR A 336 -0.81 21.95 3.49
N ALA A 337 -2.07 21.54 3.39
CA ALA A 337 -2.47 20.40 2.57
C ALA A 337 -2.20 20.64 1.07
N SER A 338 -2.44 21.85 0.57
CA SER A 338 -2.13 22.21 -0.82
C SER A 338 -0.64 22.15 -1.11
N ASP A 339 0.21 22.60 -0.18
CA ASP A 339 1.66 22.59 -0.35
C ASP A 339 2.20 21.15 -0.38
N PHE A 340 1.70 20.28 0.50
CA PHE A 340 2.02 18.85 0.47
C PHE A 340 1.57 18.17 -0.83
N VAL A 341 0.32 18.40 -1.28
CA VAL A 341 -0.18 17.83 -2.54
C VAL A 341 0.61 18.35 -3.74
N ARG A 342 0.97 19.64 -3.76
CA ARG A 342 1.78 20.24 -4.83
C ARG A 342 3.17 19.60 -4.89
N LEU A 343 3.82 19.42 -3.74
CA LEU A 343 5.13 18.77 -3.64
C LEU A 343 5.07 17.33 -4.15
N MET A 344 4.16 16.52 -3.61
CA MET A 344 4.07 15.09 -3.94
C MET A 344 3.69 14.84 -5.40
N LEU A 345 2.92 15.74 -6.02
CA LEU A 345 2.55 15.65 -7.43
C LEU A 345 3.42 16.50 -8.37
N SER A 346 4.45 17.17 -7.84
CA SER A 346 5.38 17.95 -8.66
C SER A 346 6.07 17.06 -9.69
N GLN A 347 6.45 17.62 -10.83
CA GLN A 347 7.19 16.88 -11.85
C GLN A 347 8.52 16.35 -11.29
N GLU A 348 9.22 17.12 -10.45
CA GLU A 348 10.48 16.70 -9.83
C GLU A 348 10.30 15.47 -8.92
N MET A 349 9.30 15.48 -8.02
CA MET A 349 9.02 14.33 -7.16
C MET A 349 8.56 13.11 -7.96
N GLN A 350 7.73 13.31 -8.98
CA GLN A 350 7.24 12.22 -9.84
C GLN A 350 8.36 11.65 -10.72
N ASP A 351 9.26 12.49 -11.24
CA ASP A 351 10.45 12.09 -12.00
C ASP A 351 11.48 11.37 -11.10
N PHE A 352 11.63 11.82 -9.85
CA PHE A 352 12.42 11.11 -8.84
C PHE A 352 11.92 9.68 -8.67
N MET A 353 10.61 9.50 -8.44
CA MET A 353 10.03 8.16 -8.35
C MET A 353 10.16 7.36 -9.65
N ALA A 354 10.02 8.01 -10.80
CA ALA A 354 10.18 7.39 -12.12
C ALA A 354 11.57 6.76 -12.26
N SER A 355 12.62 7.47 -11.83
CA SER A 355 14.01 7.01 -11.91
C SER A 355 14.32 5.77 -11.07
N ARG A 356 13.47 5.43 -10.08
CA ARG A 356 13.65 4.26 -9.22
C ARG A 356 13.10 2.98 -9.80
N PHE A 357 12.32 3.06 -10.89
CA PHE A 357 11.59 1.93 -11.48
C PHE A 357 10.72 1.18 -10.46
N TYR A 358 10.28 1.88 -9.40
CA TYR A 358 9.53 1.28 -8.29
C TYR A 358 8.03 1.19 -8.58
N ALA A 359 7.44 2.09 -9.35
CA ALA A 359 6.03 2.01 -9.72
C ALA A 359 5.77 2.91 -10.91
N ILE A 360 4.52 3.09 -11.30
CA ILE A 360 4.13 4.08 -12.31
C ILE A 360 3.77 5.39 -11.59
N PRO A 361 4.53 6.48 -11.81
CA PRO A 361 4.10 7.84 -11.49
C PRO A 361 2.65 8.13 -11.91
N VAL A 362 1.87 8.80 -11.06
CA VAL A 362 0.50 9.17 -11.43
C VAL A 362 0.46 10.20 -12.57
N ARG A 363 1.53 11.00 -12.68
CA ARG A 363 1.74 11.97 -13.75
C ARG A 363 2.27 11.25 -15.00
N LYS A 364 1.55 11.33 -16.13
CA LYS A 364 1.87 10.65 -17.40
C LYS A 364 3.25 11.04 -17.91
N SER A 365 3.55 12.34 -17.92
CA SER A 365 4.86 12.85 -18.37
C SER A 365 6.05 12.27 -17.60
N SER A 366 5.89 11.98 -16.30
CA SER A 366 6.89 11.28 -15.49
C SER A 366 6.82 9.76 -15.64
N ALA A 367 5.60 9.20 -15.78
CA ALA A 367 5.37 7.77 -15.89
C ALA A 367 6.10 7.16 -17.08
N PHE A 368 5.99 7.80 -18.25
CA PHE A 368 6.64 7.33 -19.46
C PHE A 368 8.18 7.36 -19.39
N LYS A 369 8.78 8.16 -18.50
CA LYS A 369 10.23 8.12 -18.24
C LYS A 369 10.65 6.88 -17.46
N SER A 370 9.72 6.25 -16.74
CA SER A 370 9.99 5.03 -15.97
C SER A 370 9.81 3.75 -16.78
N ILE A 371 9.14 3.79 -17.94
CA ILE A 371 8.82 2.59 -18.74
C ILE A 371 9.94 2.34 -19.74
N ASP A 372 10.43 1.11 -19.76
CA ASP A 372 11.28 0.60 -20.82
C ASP A 372 10.40 0.11 -21.99
N PHE A 373 10.24 0.95 -23.02
CA PHE A 373 9.40 0.65 -24.17
C PHE A 373 9.96 -0.46 -25.08
N ASP A 374 11.25 -0.78 -24.95
CA ASP A 374 11.89 -1.84 -25.72
C ASP A 374 11.77 -3.21 -25.02
N HIS A 375 11.28 -3.23 -23.77
CA HIS A 375 11.08 -4.45 -23.00
C HIS A 375 9.57 -4.75 -22.86
N PRO A 376 9.03 -5.76 -23.58
CA PRO A 376 7.60 -6.11 -23.52
C PRO A 376 7.09 -6.35 -22.09
N GLY A 377 7.95 -6.91 -21.23
CA GLY A 377 7.60 -7.13 -19.82
C GLY A 377 7.48 -5.86 -18.98
N ASP A 378 7.78 -4.67 -19.51
CA ASP A 378 7.53 -3.40 -18.84
C ASP A 378 6.35 -2.64 -19.46
N THR A 379 6.16 -2.74 -20.78
CA THR A 379 5.02 -2.11 -21.48
C THR A 379 3.68 -2.71 -21.10
N ILE A 380 3.62 -4.00 -20.75
CA ILE A 380 2.41 -4.68 -20.25
C ILE A 380 1.72 -3.92 -19.12
N PHE A 381 2.48 -3.22 -18.27
CA PHE A 381 1.90 -2.48 -17.15
C PHE A 381 1.11 -1.26 -17.60
N LEU A 382 1.38 -0.71 -18.79
CA LEU A 382 0.56 0.34 -19.39
C LEU A 382 -0.73 -0.25 -19.96
N ASP A 383 -0.65 -1.42 -20.59
CA ASP A 383 -1.79 -2.12 -21.19
C ASP A 383 -2.78 -2.62 -20.12
N GLU A 384 -2.28 -2.93 -18.92
CA GLU A 384 -3.11 -3.38 -17.80
C GLU A 384 -3.83 -2.24 -17.05
N ILE A 385 -3.46 -0.97 -17.28
CA ILE A 385 -4.06 0.18 -16.57
C ILE A 385 -5.59 0.20 -16.67
N PRO A 386 -6.23 0.04 -17.85
CA PRO A 386 -7.68 0.10 -17.98
C PRO A 386 -8.42 -1.00 -17.20
N TYR A 387 -7.74 -2.11 -16.88
CA TYR A 387 -8.30 -3.28 -16.20
C TYR A 387 -8.06 -3.28 -14.69
N MET A 388 -7.37 -2.28 -14.16
CA MET A 388 -7.11 -2.16 -12.73
C MET A 388 -8.37 -1.84 -11.93
N THR A 389 -8.49 -2.46 -10.75
CA THR A 389 -9.42 -2.07 -9.70
C THR A 389 -8.77 -2.20 -8.32
N ALA A 390 -9.22 -1.36 -7.40
CA ALA A 390 -8.94 -1.46 -5.97
C ALA A 390 -10.24 -1.35 -5.17
N ASP A 391 -11.39 -1.74 -5.73
CA ASP A 391 -12.71 -1.45 -5.18
C ASP A 391 -13.12 -2.42 -4.06
N TYR A 392 -12.33 -2.47 -2.97
CA TYR A 392 -12.68 -3.21 -1.76
C TYR A 392 -13.84 -2.55 -1.01
N ASN A 393 -13.87 -1.20 -0.97
CA ASN A 393 -15.00 -0.37 -0.54
C ASN A 393 -15.57 -0.67 0.86
N LEU A 394 -14.73 -1.13 1.80
CA LEU A 394 -15.16 -1.49 3.17
C LEU A 394 -15.32 -0.28 4.11
N ALA A 395 -14.57 0.80 3.89
CA ALA A 395 -14.66 2.08 4.60
C ALA A 395 -14.59 2.04 6.15
N SER A 396 -14.12 0.94 6.73
CA SER A 396 -14.02 0.73 8.18
C SER A 396 -12.87 -0.23 8.48
N PRO A 397 -11.94 0.12 9.38
CA PRO A 397 -10.85 -0.78 9.79
C PRO A 397 -11.37 -2.07 10.41
N GLU A 398 -12.42 -1.98 11.24
CA GLU A 398 -13.00 -3.12 11.94
C GLU A 398 -13.66 -4.10 10.97
N ILE A 399 -14.42 -3.60 9.99
CA ILE A 399 -15.03 -4.44 8.95
C ILE A 399 -13.95 -5.05 8.06
N SER A 400 -12.92 -4.28 7.72
CA SER A 400 -11.79 -4.76 6.91
C SER A 400 -11.06 -5.90 7.61
N GLU A 401 -10.79 -5.74 8.90
CA GLU A 401 -10.13 -6.76 9.70
C GLU A 401 -11.00 -7.99 9.91
N MET A 402 -12.30 -7.80 10.20
CA MET A 402 -13.25 -8.91 10.32
C MET A 402 -13.33 -9.74 9.04
N LEU A 403 -13.44 -9.09 7.87
CA LEU A 403 -13.49 -9.80 6.59
C LEU A 403 -12.16 -10.45 6.24
N ARG A 404 -11.03 -9.79 6.53
CA ARG A 404 -9.69 -10.36 6.37
C ARG A 404 -9.60 -11.65 7.19
N CYS A 405 -9.70 -11.57 8.52
CA CYS A 405 -9.61 -12.73 9.41
C CYS A 405 -10.62 -13.83 9.06
N GLY A 406 -11.85 -13.47 8.69
CA GLY A 406 -12.87 -14.43 8.28
C GLY A 406 -12.48 -15.20 7.02
N LEU A 407 -12.03 -14.50 5.97
CA LEU A 407 -11.59 -15.14 4.72
C LEU A 407 -10.30 -15.95 4.92
N GLU A 408 -9.38 -15.50 5.77
CA GLU A 408 -8.18 -16.26 6.12
C GLU A 408 -8.54 -17.60 6.78
N GLY A 409 -9.45 -17.59 7.75
CA GLY A 409 -9.95 -18.79 8.41
C GLY A 409 -10.65 -19.78 7.46
N ILE A 410 -11.29 -19.28 6.38
CA ILE A 410 -11.89 -20.14 5.35
C ILE A 410 -10.82 -20.96 4.63
N PHE A 411 -9.64 -20.40 4.37
CA PHE A 411 -8.57 -21.14 3.70
C PHE A 411 -7.77 -22.00 4.68
N GLU A 412 -7.78 -21.70 5.97
CA GLU A 412 -7.15 -22.53 7.01
C GLU A 412 -7.95 -23.79 7.34
N THR A 413 -9.27 -23.76 7.13
CA THR A 413 -10.18 -24.86 7.46
C THR A 413 -10.73 -25.53 6.20
N ASP A 414 -11.05 -26.82 6.25
CA ASP A 414 -11.77 -27.51 5.16
C ASP A 414 -13.28 -27.23 5.21
N CYS A 415 -13.66 -25.97 5.43
CA CYS A 415 -15.06 -25.55 5.52
C CYS A 415 -15.71 -25.39 4.14
N ASP A 416 -17.05 -25.39 4.13
CA ASP A 416 -17.83 -25.02 2.95
C ASP A 416 -17.69 -23.50 2.71
N ILE A 417 -16.82 -23.14 1.75
CA ILE A 417 -16.50 -21.75 1.39
C ILE A 417 -17.75 -20.96 1.04
N GLU A 418 -18.65 -21.53 0.23
CA GLU A 418 -19.86 -20.84 -0.19
C GLU A 418 -20.74 -20.53 1.01
N LYS A 419 -20.96 -21.52 1.88
CA LYS A 419 -21.72 -21.33 3.11
C LYS A 419 -21.09 -20.26 4.01
N ALA A 420 -19.79 -20.36 4.29
CA ALA A 420 -19.08 -19.44 5.17
C ALA A 420 -19.12 -17.99 4.64
N VAL A 421 -18.93 -17.80 3.33
CA VAL A 421 -19.00 -16.48 2.69
C VAL A 421 -20.42 -15.91 2.74
N ARG A 422 -21.45 -16.73 2.50
CA ARG A 422 -22.86 -16.30 2.62
C ARG A 422 -23.22 -15.90 4.04
N GLU A 423 -22.73 -16.62 5.05
CA GLU A 423 -22.89 -16.26 6.47
C GLU A 423 -22.20 -14.93 6.79
N ALA A 424 -20.95 -14.75 6.35
CA ALA A 424 -20.23 -13.49 6.48
C ALA A 424 -20.98 -12.32 5.80
N ALA A 425 -21.57 -12.57 4.63
CA ALA A 425 -22.32 -11.55 3.89
C ALA A 425 -23.60 -11.15 4.63
N ALA A 426 -24.34 -12.11 5.19
CA ALA A 426 -25.51 -11.86 6.01
C ALA A 426 -25.17 -11.05 7.27
N ALA A 427 -24.05 -11.38 7.94
CA ALA A 427 -23.54 -10.62 9.07
C ALA A 427 -23.19 -9.18 8.67
N LEU A 428 -22.47 -9.00 7.56
CA LEU A 428 -22.08 -7.68 7.06
C LEU A 428 -23.31 -6.83 6.68
N ARG A 429 -24.30 -7.40 5.98
CA ARG A 429 -25.57 -6.72 5.69
C ARG A 429 -26.28 -6.26 6.97
N THR A 430 -26.25 -7.09 8.01
CA THR A 430 -26.83 -6.75 9.32
C THR A 430 -26.10 -5.59 9.97
N VAL A 431 -24.76 -5.62 10.02
CA VAL A 431 -23.94 -4.53 10.56
C VAL A 431 -24.18 -3.21 9.80
N LEU A 432 -24.20 -3.26 8.47
CA LEU A 432 -24.44 -2.07 7.64
C LEU A 432 -25.83 -1.48 7.83
N ARG A 433 -26.87 -2.33 7.95
CA ARG A 433 -28.23 -1.88 8.27
C ARG A 433 -28.26 -1.11 9.60
N PHE A 434 -27.59 -1.59 10.63
CA PHE A 434 -27.53 -0.88 11.91
C PHE A 434 -26.71 0.41 11.85
N LYS A 435 -25.57 0.42 11.13
CA LYS A 435 -24.79 1.65 10.91
C LYS A 435 -25.61 2.72 10.18
N ASN A 436 -26.37 2.34 9.15
CA ASN A 436 -27.20 3.27 8.39
C ASN A 436 -28.42 3.77 9.18
N ASN A 437 -28.99 2.96 10.07
CA ASN A 437 -30.12 3.36 10.91
C ASN A 437 -29.73 4.29 12.07
N ASN A 438 -28.48 4.22 12.55
CA ASN A 438 -27.97 5.08 13.62
C ASN A 438 -27.44 6.43 13.11
N GLY A 439 -27.38 6.64 11.79
CA GLY A 439 -27.04 7.92 11.15
C GLY A 439 -28.29 8.55 10.55
N ASN A 440 -28.80 9.63 11.18
CA ASN A 440 -29.85 10.46 10.61
C ASN A 440 -29.56 10.83 9.14
N SER A 441 -30.43 10.36 8.24
CA SER A 441 -30.77 10.96 6.95
C SER A 441 -29.62 11.55 6.12
N LEU A 442 -28.84 10.70 5.44
CA LEU A 442 -28.43 11.06 4.08
C LEU A 442 -29.61 10.73 3.17
N LYS A 443 -30.46 11.73 2.94
CA LYS A 443 -31.36 11.73 1.79
C LYS A 443 -30.46 11.61 0.55
N TYR A 444 -30.32 10.40 0.02
CA TYR A 444 -30.01 10.22 -1.39
C TYR A 444 -31.21 10.79 -2.14
N GLN A 445 -31.14 12.08 -2.50
CA GLN A 445 -32.07 12.64 -3.47
C GLN A 445 -31.75 12.00 -4.81
N GLU A 446 -32.73 11.24 -5.29
CA GLU A 446 -32.91 10.91 -6.70
C GLU A 446 -32.70 12.19 -7.53
N ALA A 447 -31.73 12.16 -8.44
CA ALA A 447 -31.65 13.10 -9.54
C ALA A 447 -31.83 12.28 -10.83
N VAL A 448 -32.91 12.63 -11.51
CA VAL A 448 -33.38 12.21 -12.84
C VAL A 448 -32.29 12.31 -13.90
#